data_AF-A0A6A9ST76-F1
#
_entry.id   AF-A0A6A9ST76-F1
#
_cell.length_a   1.000
_cell.length_b   1.000
_cell.length_c   1.000
_cell.angle_alpha   90.00
_cell.angle_beta   90.00
_cell.angle_gamma   90.00
#
_symmetry.space_group_name_H-M   'P 1'
#
loop_
_entity.id
_entity.type
_entity.pdbx_description
1 polymer ?
#
loop_
_entity_poly.entity_id
_entity_poly.type
_entity_poly.pdbx_seq_one_letter_code
_entity_poly.pdbx_strand_id
1 'polypeptide(L)' 'MSQHAVRTAMALYQNGTLDLDTAARQAGVSPERLCRAVERFGGVSTTPCADTDPEPVAVRAD' A
#
# COMPACT_ATOMS: atom_id res chain seq x y z
N MET A 1 10.83 -17.45 -2.22
CA MET A 1 9.92 -16.27 -2.33
C MET A 1 10.75 -15.07 -2.75
N SER A 2 10.35 -14.37 -3.82
CA SER A 2 11.17 -13.33 -4.46
C SER A 2 11.03 -12.00 -3.74
N GLN A 3 12.06 -11.60 -2.99
CA GLN A 3 12.17 -10.29 -2.32
C GLN A 3 11.92 -9.11 -3.28
N HIS A 4 12.17 -9.33 -4.58
CA HIS A 4 11.89 -8.36 -5.63
C HIS A 4 10.39 -8.04 -5.78
N ALA A 5 9.51 -9.03 -5.67
CA ALA A 5 8.07 -8.82 -5.79
C ALA A 5 7.53 -7.94 -4.66
N VAL A 6 8.00 -8.20 -3.43
CA VAL A 6 7.65 -7.40 -2.24
C VAL A 6 8.14 -5.96 -2.39
N ARG A 7 9.35 -5.76 -2.90
CA ARG A 7 9.93 -4.40 -3.09
C ARG A 7 9.17 -3.60 -4.14
N THR A 8 8.78 -4.23 -5.24
CA THR A 8 7.97 -3.57 -6.29
C THR A 8 6.58 -3.21 -5.78
N ALA A 9 5.89 -4.16 -5.12
CA ALA A 9 4.58 -3.91 -4.51
C ALA A 9 4.63 -2.76 -3.48
N MET A 10 5.70 -2.72 -2.68
CA MET A 10 5.92 -1.67 -1.69
C MET A 10 6.09 -0.29 -2.33
N ALA A 11 6.89 -0.19 -3.40
CA ALA A 11 7.10 1.06 -4.12
C ALA A 11 5.80 1.59 -4.77
N LEU A 12 4.99 0.68 -5.31
CA LEU A 12 3.70 1.02 -5.94
C LEU A 12 2.66 1.51 -4.91
N TYR A 13 2.64 0.89 -3.73
CA TYR A 13 1.82 1.34 -2.61
C TYR A 13 2.27 2.71 -2.09
N GLN A 14 3.57 2.91 -1.85
CA GLN A 14 4.10 4.19 -1.39
C GLN A 14 3.86 5.34 -2.38
N ASN A 15 3.82 5.05 -3.68
CA ASN A 15 3.53 6.04 -4.72
C ASN A 15 2.01 6.29 -4.90
N GLY A 16 1.15 5.68 -4.07
CA GLY A 16 -0.32 5.81 -4.17
C GLY A 16 -0.90 5.22 -5.46
N THR A 17 -0.13 4.38 -6.16
CA THR A 17 -0.53 3.79 -7.45
C THR A 17 -1.41 2.55 -7.25
N LEU A 18 -1.24 1.85 -6.12
CA LEU A 18 -1.92 0.61 -5.79
C LEU A 18 -2.30 0.59 -4.31
N ASP A 19 -3.53 0.15 -4.01
CA ASP A 19 -3.97 -0.15 -2.66
C ASP A 19 -3.15 -1.28 -2.00
N LEU A 20 -3.08 -1.25 -0.68
CA LEU A 20 -2.32 -2.21 0.14
C LEU A 20 -2.71 -3.66 -0.17
N ASP A 21 -4.01 -3.94 -0.33
CA ASP A 21 -4.53 -5.28 -0.62
C ASP A 21 -4.08 -5.79 -2.00
N THR A 22 -4.16 -4.94 -3.02
CA THR A 22 -3.74 -5.28 -4.39
C THR A 22 -2.23 -5.48 -4.47
N ALA A 23 -1.46 -4.60 -3.83
CA ALA A 23 0.00 -4.73 -3.74
C ALA A 23 0.41 -6.02 -3.01
N ALA A 24 -0.29 -6.37 -1.92
CA ALA A 24 0.00 -7.58 -1.15
C ALA A 24 -0.29 -8.86 -1.94
N ARG A 25 -1.42 -8.89 -2.67
CA ARG A 25 -1.76 -9.97 -3.59
C ARG A 25 -0.73 -10.15 -4.69
N GLN A 26 -0.24 -9.05 -5.29
CA GLN A 26 0.82 -9.12 -6.30
C GLN A 26 2.15 -9.63 -5.73
N ALA A 27 2.44 -9.29 -4.48
CA ALA A 27 3.62 -9.80 -3.77
C ALA A 27 3.43 -11.22 -3.23
N GLY A 28 2.23 -11.79 -3.29
CA GLY A 28 1.89 -13.11 -2.72
C GLY A 28 2.01 -13.15 -1.19
N VAL A 29 1.79 -12.02 -0.52
CA VAL A 29 1.86 -11.89 0.95
C VAL A 29 0.57 -11.32 1.50
N SER A 30 0.36 -11.44 2.81
CA SER A 30 -0.77 -10.79 3.48
C SER A 30 -0.58 -9.27 3.53
N PRO A 31 -1.67 -8.47 3.48
CA PRO A 31 -1.63 -7.01 3.59
C PRO A 31 -0.86 -6.52 4.83
N GLU A 32 -1.06 -7.18 5.98
CA GLU A 32 -0.36 -6.89 7.22
C GLU A 32 1.16 -7.06 7.11
N ARG A 33 1.61 -8.09 6.37
CA ARG A 33 3.04 -8.33 6.14
C ARG A 33 3.64 -7.28 5.22
N LEU A 34 2.89 -6.85 4.21
CA LEU A 34 3.33 -5.78 3.33
C LEU A 34 3.42 -4.46 4.10
N CYS A 35 2.41 -4.12 4.91
CA CYS A 35 2.41 -2.93 5.74
C CYS A 35 3.62 -2.90 6.68
N ARG A 36 3.87 -3.98 7.43
CA ARG A 36 5.02 -4.07 8.33
C ARG A 36 6.36 -3.94 7.60
N ALA A 37 6.43 -4.39 6.35
CA ALA A 37 7.60 -4.21 5.51
C ALA A 37 7.75 -2.74 5.08
N VAL A 38 6.66 -2.06 4.73
CA VAL A 38 6.66 -0.60 4.46
C VAL A 38 7.14 0.16 5.69
N GLU A 39 6.65 -0.15 6.89
CA GLU A 39 7.09 0.52 8.12
C GLU A 39 8.58 0.31 8.41
N ARG A 40 9.07 -0.92 8.20
CA ARG A 40 10.46 -1.30 8.46
C ARG A 40 11.45 -0.74 7.45
N PHE A 41 11.08 -0.66 6.18
CA PHE A 41 11.97 -0.24 5.09
C PHE A 41 11.75 1.20 4.63
N GLY A 42 10.54 1.73 4.80
CA GLY A 42 10.10 3.06 4.35
C GLY A 42 10.26 4.16 5.39
N GLY A 43 10.68 3.84 6.62
CA GLY A 43 11.06 4.81 7.64
C GLY A 43 10.02 5.92 7.85
N VAL A 44 9.01 5.66 8.70
CA VAL A 44 7.94 6.62 9.01
C VAL A 44 7.24 7.14 7.74
N SER A 45 6.59 6.23 6.99
CA SER A 45 5.57 6.67 6.03
C SER A 45 4.34 7.11 6.80
N THR A 46 3.93 8.36 6.59
CA THR A 46 2.80 9.05 7.22
C THR A 46 1.43 8.58 6.75
N THR A 47 1.34 7.58 5.88
CA THR A 47 0.09 6.91 5.53
C THR A 47 -0.15 5.76 6.51
N PRO A 48 -1.04 5.93 7.51
CA PRO A 48 -1.37 4.83 8.39
C PRO A 48 -2.00 3.72 7.55
N CYS A 49 -1.49 2.49 7.69
CA CYS A 49 -2.18 1.30 7.16
C CYS A 49 -3.57 1.08 7.80
N ALA A 50 -3.93 1.92 8.77
CA ALA A 50 -5.23 2.01 9.40
C ALA A 50 -5.75 3.45 9.21
N ASP A 51 -6.29 3.74 8.03
CA ASP A 51 -7.50 4.55 7.84
C ASP A 51 -7.82 4.58 6.35
N THR A 52 -8.53 3.55 5.88
CA THR A 52 -9.44 3.78 4.76
C THR A 52 -10.73 4.29 5.39
N ASP A 53 -10.78 5.57 5.72
CA ASP A 53 -12.02 6.31 5.50
C ASP A 53 -12.01 6.65 4.00
N PRO A 54 -12.82 5.96 3.18
CA PRO A 54 -12.95 6.34 1.80
C PRO A 54 -13.71 7.66 1.78
N GLU A 55 -13.00 8.80 1.83
CA GLU A 55 -13.62 10.08 1.48
C GLU A 55 -14.27 9.90 0.10
N PRO A 56 -15.61 9.95 -0.01
CA PRO A 56 -16.24 9.80 -1.30
C PRO A 56 -15.84 11.00 -2.13
N VAL A 57 -15.07 10.77 -3.19
CA VAL A 57 -14.77 11.77 -4.20
C VAL A 57 -16.11 12.34 -4.68
N ALA A 58 -16.44 13.53 -4.21
CA ALA A 58 -17.57 14.30 -4.70
C ALA A 58 -17.22 14.77 -6.11
N VAL A 59 -17.68 14.01 -7.10
CA VAL A 59 -17.75 14.43 -8.50
C VAL A 59 -18.60 15.70 -8.53
N ARG A 60 -17.94 16.86 -8.66
CA ARG A 60 -18.62 18.10 -9.07
C ARG A 60 -18.79 18.05 -10.58
N ALA A 61 -20.00 17.83 -11.02
CA ALA A 61 -20.46 18.26 -12.33
C ALA A 61 -21.14 19.62 -12.13
N ASP A 62 -20.58 20.67 -12.74
CA ASP A 62 -21.28 21.90 -13.13
C ASP A 62 -21.00 22.13 -14.61
#